data_AF-A0A7X5N4X1-F1
#
_entry.id   AF-A0A7X5N4X1-F1
#
_cell.length_a   1.000
_cell.length_b   1.000
_cell.length_c   1.000
_cell.angle_alpha   90.00
_cell.angle_beta   90.00
_cell.angle_gamma   90.00
#
_symmetry.space_group_name_H-M   'P 1'
#
loop_
_entity.id
_entity.type
_entity.pdbx_description
1 polymer ?
#
loop_
_entity_poly.entity_id
_entity_poly.type
_entity_poly.pdbx_seq_one_letter_code
_entity_poly.pdbx_strand_id
1 'polypeptide(L)' 'SQVFYAQHVCRVLPWPAEVARTFAAIDADPTVYHAMNGPTEFHVVGSLRNWSIIERLHRINAPTLVLSGKYDEATPETV' A
#
# COMPACT_ATOMS: atom_id res chain seq x y z
N SER A 1 -14.36 0.27 3.37
CA SER A 1 -12.90 0.45 3.46
C SER A 1 -12.41 0.65 4.90
N GLN A 2 -13.01 1.54 5.71
CA GLN A 2 -12.48 1.85 7.06
C GLN A 2 -12.24 0.64 7.98
N VAL A 3 -13.17 -0.33 8.04
CA VAL A 3 -12.98 -1.55 8.86
C VAL A 3 -11.74 -2.32 8.41
N PHE A 4 -11.51 -2.42 7.10
CA PHE A 4 -10.33 -3.08 6.56
C PHE A 4 -9.07 -2.30 6.93
N TYR A 5 -9.03 -0.98 6.72
CA TYR A 5 -7.86 -0.15 7.07
C TYR A 5 -7.52 -0.23 8.56
N ALA A 6 -8.53 -0.28 9.43
CA ALA A 6 -8.35 -0.45 10.87
C ALA A 6 -7.79 -1.85 11.26
N GLN A 7 -7.89 -2.85 10.39
CA GLN A 7 -7.34 -4.18 10.63
C GLN A 7 -5.99 -4.40 9.94
N HIS A 8 -5.79 -3.83 8.75
CA HIS A 8 -4.71 -4.24 7.85
C HIS A 8 -3.73 -3.13 7.47
N VAL A 9 -4.12 -1.85 7.61
CA VAL A 9 -3.25 -0.70 7.28
C VAL A 9 -2.70 -0.05 8.54
N CYS A 10 -3.58 0.42 9.44
CA CYS A 10 -3.19 0.99 10.73
C CYS A 10 -4.18 0.60 11.82
N ARG A 11 -3.72 -0.30 12.70
CA ARG A 11 -4.51 -0.85 13.81
C ARG A 11 -4.54 0.04 15.05
N VAL A 12 -3.72 1.09 15.11
CA VAL A 12 -3.74 2.08 16.19
C VAL A 12 -4.85 3.09 15.92
N LEU A 13 -5.79 3.20 16.86
CA LEU A 13 -6.94 4.09 16.77
C LEU A 13 -7.00 5.04 18.00
N PRO A 14 -7.15 6.37 17.80
CA PRO A 14 -7.19 7.05 16.52
C PRO A 14 -5.87 6.89 15.74
N TRP A 15 -5.91 7.06 14.41
CA TRP A 15 -4.72 7.00 13.60
C TRP A 15 -3.65 7.97 14.12
N PRO A 16 -2.37 7.56 14.14
CA PRO A 16 -1.27 8.48 14.40
C PRO A 16 -1.33 9.68 13.46
N ALA A 17 -0.83 10.84 13.91
CA ALA A 17 -0.90 12.08 13.15
C ALA A 17 -0.27 11.95 11.76
N GLU A 18 0.81 11.17 11.64
CA GLU A 18 1.52 10.87 10.40
C GLU A 18 0.62 10.17 9.39
N VAL A 19 -0.10 9.14 9.83
CA VAL A 19 -1.02 8.36 8.98
C VAL A 19 -2.18 9.24 8.54
N ALA A 20 -2.79 9.98 9.47
CA ALA A 20 -3.89 10.89 9.17
C ALA A 20 -3.48 11.99 8.17
N ARG A 21 -2.27 12.56 8.32
CA ARG A 21 -1.73 13.55 7.37
C ARG A 21 -1.54 12.98 5.97
N THR A 22 -1.08 11.74 5.84
CA THR A 22 -0.90 11.09 4.53
C THR A 22 -2.23 10.91 3.79
N PHE A 23 -3.26 10.37 4.45
CA PHE A 23 -4.58 10.23 3.84
C PHE A 23 -5.20 11.59 3.45
N ALA A 24 -5.05 12.60 4.31
CA ALA A 24 -5.51 13.96 3.99
C ALA A 24 -4.79 14.55 2.76
N ALA A 25 -3.51 14.24 2.54
CA ALA A 25 -2.77 14.68 1.36
C ALA A 25 -3.26 13.98 0.08
N ILE A 26 -3.58 12.69 0.14
CA ILE A 26 -4.19 11.95 -0.98
C ILE A 26 -5.57 12.53 -1.32
N ASP A 27 -6.38 12.84 -0.31
CA ASP A 27 -7.71 13.42 -0.52
C ASP A 27 -7.64 14.85 -1.09
N ALA A 28 -6.61 15.62 -0.72
CA ALA A 28 -6.41 16.99 -1.22
C ALA A 28 -6.02 17.03 -2.70
N ASP A 29 -5.24 16.05 -3.17
CA ASP A 29 -4.92 15.86 -4.59
C ASP A 29 -4.82 14.37 -4.93
N PRO A 30 -5.91 13.74 -5.40
CA PRO A 30 -5.93 12.32 -5.68
C PRO A 30 -5.41 11.97 -7.07
N THR A 31 -4.91 12.95 -7.85
CA THR A 31 -4.60 12.80 -9.29
C THR A 31 -3.73 11.58 -9.57
N VAL A 32 -2.61 11.44 -8.87
CA VAL A 32 -1.67 10.33 -9.08
C VAL A 32 -2.26 9.00 -8.56
N TYR A 33 -2.87 9.02 -7.38
CA TYR A 33 -3.41 7.83 -6.75
C TYR A 33 -4.53 7.21 -7.59
N HIS A 34 -5.49 8.02 -8.06
CA HIS A 34 -6.57 7.56 -8.92
C HIS A 34 -6.09 7.08 -10.30
N ALA A 35 -5.09 7.75 -10.89
CA ALA A 35 -4.57 7.37 -12.21
C ALA A 35 -3.77 6.06 -12.17
N MET A 36 -2.94 5.87 -11.13
CA MET A 36 -2.01 4.74 -11.06
C MET A 36 -2.59 3.54 -10.33
N ASN A 37 -3.23 3.78 -9.18
CA ASN A 37 -3.84 2.73 -8.37
C ASN A 37 -5.31 2.58 -8.75
N GLY A 38 -6.12 3.59 -8.44
CA GLY A 38 -7.58 3.53 -8.56
C GLY A 38 -8.25 4.16 -7.34
N PRO A 39 -9.58 3.99 -7.17
CA PRO A 39 -10.34 4.72 -6.16
C PRO A 39 -10.06 4.26 -4.71
N THR A 40 -9.52 3.05 -4.51
CA THR A 40 -9.22 2.47 -3.17
C THR A 40 -8.05 1.51 -3.27
N GLU A 41 -7.40 1.17 -2.15
CA GLU A 41 -6.26 0.22 -2.12
C GLU A 41 -6.59 -1.16 -2.70
N PHE A 42 -7.86 -1.59 -2.61
CA PHE A 42 -8.31 -2.91 -3.09
C PHE A 42 -8.75 -2.91 -4.55
N HIS A 43 -8.81 -1.74 -5.19
CA HIS A 43 -9.26 -1.60 -6.57
C HIS A 43 -8.16 -0.99 -7.42
N VAL A 44 -7.10 -1.79 -7.62
CA VAL A 44 -6.01 -1.47 -8.54
C VAL A 44 -6.51 -1.60 -9.99
N VAL A 45 -7.14 -0.54 -10.50
CA VAL A 45 -7.70 -0.46 -11.86
C VAL A 45 -6.96 0.54 -12.75
N GLY A 46 -6.05 1.32 -12.16
CA GLY A 46 -5.21 2.29 -12.84
C GLY A 46 -4.03 1.64 -13.57
N SER A 47 -3.06 2.48 -13.95
CA SER A 47 -1.93 2.06 -14.79
C SER A 47 -1.05 0.96 -14.18
N LEU A 48 -1.08 0.76 -12.85
CA LEU A 48 -0.28 -0.27 -12.16
C LEU A 48 -0.96 -1.65 -12.10
N ARG A 49 -2.18 -1.82 -12.64
CA ARG A 49 -2.95 -3.07 -12.55
C ARG A 49 -2.19 -4.35 -12.91
N ASN A 50 -1.28 -4.26 -13.88
CA ASN A 50 -0.50 -5.41 -14.37
C ASN A 50 1.00 -5.29 -14.05
N TRP A 51 1.39 -4.37 -13.18
CA TRP A 51 2.79 -4.14 -12.87
C TRP A 51 3.39 -5.28 -12.04
N SER A 52 4.63 -5.68 -12.35
CA SER A 52 5.41 -6.62 -11.53
C SER A 52 6.90 -6.29 -11.57
N ILE A 53 7.59 -6.58 -10.47
CA ILE A 53 9.04 -6.44 -10.32
C ILE A 53 9.76 -7.79 -10.26
N ILE A 54 9.03 -8.91 -10.16
CA ILE A 54 9.57 -10.27 -9.88
C ILE A 54 10.76 -10.61 -10.79
N GLU A 55 10.60 -10.42 -12.10
CA GLU A 55 11.62 -10.72 -13.12
C GLU A 55 12.92 -9.90 -12.99
N ARG A 56 12.93 -8.84 -12.18
CA ARG A 56 14.09 -7.96 -11.96
C ARG A 56 14.68 -8.07 -10.56
N LEU A 57 14.04 -8.81 -9.63
CA LEU A 57 14.50 -8.93 -8.24
C LEU A 57 15.93 -9.49 -8.14
N HIS A 58 16.29 -10.41 -9.04
CA HIS A 58 17.65 -10.99 -9.11
C HIS A 58 18.77 -9.96 -9.36
N ARG A 59 18.43 -8.73 -9.74
CA ARG A 59 19.40 -7.64 -9.97
C ARG A 59 19.75 -6.86 -8.70
N ILE A 60 19.07 -7.13 -7.58
CA ILE A 60 19.33 -6.46 -6.30
C ILE A 60 20.57 -7.09 -5.66
N ASN A 61 21.67 -6.34 -5.63
CA ASN A 61 22.93 -6.78 -5.01
C ASN A 61 23.12 -6.25 -3.58
N ALA A 62 22.28 -5.31 -3.15
CA ALA A 62 22.34 -4.76 -1.80
C ALA A 62 21.73 -5.75 -0.79
N PRO A 63 22.27 -5.86 0.44
CA PRO A 63 21.61 -6.59 1.52
C PRO A 63 20.17 -6.10 1.68
N THR A 64 19.22 -7.03 1.62
CA THR A 64 17.78 -6.72 1.58
C THR A 64 17.10 -7.37 2.78
N LEU A 65 16.32 -6.57 3.51
CA LEU A 65 15.46 -7.04 4.59
C LEU A 65 14.01 -6.96 4.12
N VAL A 66 13.29 -8.07 4.27
CA VAL A 66 11.84 -8.13 4.00
C VAL A 66 11.11 -8.10 5.34
N LEU A 67 10.19 -7.15 5.51
CA LEU A 67 9.36 -6.97 6.70
C LEU A 67 7.89 -7.05 6.32
N SER A 68 7.11 -7.81 7.09
CA SER A 68 5.66 -7.91 6.92
C SER A 68 4.94 -7.99 8.26
N GLY A 69 3.74 -7.43 8.32
CA GLY A 69 2.86 -7.53 9.48
C GLY A 69 2.10 -8.86 9.52
N LYS A 70 1.79 -9.37 10.72
CA LYS A 70 0.91 -10.55 10.88
C LYS A 70 -0.49 -10.36 10.26
N TYR A 71 -0.97 -9.11 10.25
CA TYR A 71 -2.28 -8.73 9.75
C TYR A 71 -2.16 -7.83 8.52
N ASP A 72 -1.05 -7.87 7.80
CA ASP A 72 -0.81 -6.99 6.66
C ASP A 72 -1.77 -7.30 5.49
N GLU A 73 -2.05 -6.29 4.66
CA GLU A 73 -2.74 -6.50 3.39
C GLU A 73 -1.82 -7.14 2.34
N ALA A 74 -0.51 -6.90 2.44
CA ALA A 74 0.51 -7.66 1.72
C ALA A 74 0.72 -9.02 2.42
N THR A 75 -0.10 -10.00 2.03
CA THR A 75 -0.13 -11.33 2.64
C THR A 75 1.19 -12.09 2.46
N PRO A 76 1.47 -13.14 3.25
CA PRO A 76 2.71 -13.92 3.12
C PRO A 76 2.96 -14.54 1.74
N GLU A 77 1.93 -14.70 0.89
CA GLU A 77 2.10 -15.18 -0.49
C GLU A 77 2.74 -14.14 -1.41
N THR A 78 2.63 -12.86 -1.04
CA THR A 78 3.13 -11.71 -1.81
C THR A 78 4.49 -11.19 -1.34
N VAL A 79 5.05 -11.80 -0.29
CA VAL A 79 6.25 -11.35 0.44
C VAL A 79 7.41 -12.31 0.25
#